data_AF-A0A7Y8Q3W7-F1
#
_entry.id   AF-A0A7Y8Q3W7-F1
#
_cell.length_a   1.000
_cell.length_b   1.000
_cell.length_c   1.000
_cell.angle_alpha   90.00
_cell.angle_beta   90.00
_cell.angle_gamma   90.00
#
_symmetry.space_group_name_H-M   'P 1'
#
loop_
_entity.id
_entity.type
_entity.pdbx_description
1 polymer ?
#
loop_
_entity_poly.entity_id
_entity_poly.type
_entity_poly.pdbx_seq_one_letter_code
_entity_poly.pdbx_strand_id
1 'polypeptide(L)'
;MPNYQLDNQIKIINMLELFIFEKIRSTPFLGSHKSILMASNEEDLRKAIYALHDKGLFQESKENKIKRLCNKPVKAYFSDKNGNDEVEKLDFEYLPKHYDEIIQKIRNYRSFIKDNKHDAAEVIYNKLLRNYAQHFDSYIPETLPEPLQKTINARKKNYLSQIPRQMKEEAYIHFVSNFIKKYENKHEKLWDDLNFSFDDKRLLKELSSLQKKNIDELTNNFKLRKYKSEIKKYTPRIKFLLEQIIDHVNNLAESEIRELTIQNYKYKESKLKEQINRVNSLLSQRFLKQTSLIKQKIYKTSSSKKLSPIKQINRLSSLLDPKISIHDRKALAELKKLLDTANNKYVNKIKGSQIESKKINEYSYVGDTERILRENKELYQGLKNLLKSSHSSE
;
A
#
# COMPACT_ATOMS: atom_id res chain seq x y z
N MET A 1 -24.38 -26.38 -5.16
CA MET A 1 -24.63 -24.93 -5.29
C MET A 1 -23.35 -24.30 -5.81
N PRO A 2 -23.30 -23.76 -7.05
CA PRO A 2 -22.11 -23.07 -7.52
C PRO A 2 -21.84 -21.87 -6.61
N ASN A 3 -20.59 -21.74 -6.18
CA ASN A 3 -20.18 -20.67 -5.27
C ASN A 3 -20.10 -19.38 -6.09
N TYR A 4 -21.23 -18.67 -6.20
CA TYR A 4 -21.40 -17.43 -6.99
C TYR A 4 -20.29 -16.39 -6.72
N GLN A 5 -19.71 -16.39 -5.52
CA GLN A 5 -18.56 -15.56 -5.18
C GLN A 5 -17.28 -15.98 -5.91
N LEU A 6 -16.99 -17.28 -5.96
CA LEU A 6 -15.82 -17.82 -6.65
C LEU A 6 -15.89 -17.60 -8.17
N ASP A 7 -17.05 -17.84 -8.77
CA ASP A 7 -17.26 -17.63 -10.22
C ASP A 7 -17.04 -16.16 -10.61
N ASN A 8 -17.51 -15.24 -9.78
CA ASN A 8 -17.27 -13.80 -9.97
C ASN A 8 -15.78 -13.45 -9.82
N GLN A 9 -15.07 -14.03 -8.85
CA GLN A 9 -13.63 -13.80 -8.68
C GLN A 9 -12.86 -14.30 -9.91
N ILE A 10 -13.16 -15.49 -10.41
CA ILE A 10 -12.53 -16.06 -11.61
C ILE A 10 -12.76 -15.15 -12.82
N LYS A 11 -13.99 -14.67 -13.01
CA LYS A 11 -14.34 -13.74 -14.09
C LYS A 11 -13.54 -12.44 -14.02
N ILE A 12 -13.43 -11.84 -12.83
CA ILE A 12 -12.67 -10.61 -12.60
C ILE A 12 -11.18 -10.83 -12.89
N ILE A 13 -10.59 -11.93 -12.44
CA ILE A 13 -9.18 -12.24 -12.69
C ILE A 13 -8.91 -12.50 -14.17
N ASN A 14 -9.80 -13.21 -14.87
CA ASN A 14 -9.66 -13.43 -16.31
C ASN A 14 -9.72 -12.12 -17.10
N MET A 15 -10.64 -11.21 -16.75
CA MET A 15 -10.71 -9.89 -17.36
C MET A 15 -9.47 -9.04 -17.08
N LEU A 16 -8.94 -9.10 -15.85
CA LEU A 16 -7.73 -8.39 -15.47
C LEU A 16 -6.52 -8.89 -16.27
N GLU A 17 -6.38 -10.21 -16.36
CA GLU A 17 -5.30 -10.84 -17.14
C GLU A 17 -5.35 -10.43 -18.60
N LEU A 18 -6.54 -10.54 -19.22
CA LEU A 18 -6.78 -10.16 -20.60
C LEU A 18 -6.38 -8.72 -20.88
N PHE A 19 -6.84 -7.81 -20.03
CA PHE A 19 -6.53 -6.39 -20.15
C PHE A 19 -5.02 -6.12 -20.11
N ILE A 20 -4.32 -6.75 -19.15
CA ILE A 20 -2.87 -6.60 -19.01
C ILE A 20 -2.14 -7.17 -20.24
N PHE A 21 -2.60 -8.30 -20.77
CA PHE A 21 -1.95 -8.94 -21.91
C PHE A 21 -2.10 -8.14 -23.20
N GLU A 22 -3.26 -7.52 -23.42
CA GLU A 22 -3.46 -6.59 -24.53
C GLU A 22 -2.60 -5.33 -24.40
N LYS A 23 -2.40 -4.82 -23.17
CA LYS A 23 -1.45 -3.74 -22.89
C LYS A 23 -0.01 -4.13 -23.21
N ILE A 24 0.41 -5.32 -22.80
CA ILE A 24 1.75 -5.85 -23.13
C ILE A 24 1.92 -5.98 -24.65
N ARG A 25 0.91 -6.53 -25.34
CA ARG A 25 0.91 -6.70 -26.80
C ARG A 25 1.02 -5.38 -27.55
N SER A 26 0.42 -4.31 -27.03
CA SER A 26 0.48 -2.97 -27.62
C SER A 26 1.76 -2.20 -27.28
N THR A 27 2.65 -2.73 -26.43
CA THR A 27 3.92 -2.05 -26.12
C THR A 27 5.00 -2.32 -27.18
N PRO A 28 5.77 -1.29 -27.62
CA PRO A 28 6.74 -1.46 -28.72
C PRO A 28 7.84 -2.51 -28.47
N PHE A 29 8.31 -2.67 -27.23
CA PHE A 29 9.45 -3.55 -26.92
C PHE A 29 9.06 -5.03 -26.74
N LEU A 30 7.97 -5.30 -26.02
CA LEU A 30 7.52 -6.67 -25.78
C LEU A 30 6.49 -7.13 -26.82
N GLY A 31 5.64 -6.22 -27.31
CA GLY A 31 4.68 -6.51 -28.38
C GLY A 31 5.34 -6.93 -29.70
N SER A 32 6.56 -6.46 -29.97
CA SER A 32 7.36 -6.87 -31.12
C SER A 32 8.12 -8.18 -30.92
N HIS A 33 8.06 -8.79 -29.73
CA HIS A 33 8.70 -10.09 -29.50
C HIS A 33 8.02 -11.15 -30.36
N LYS A 34 8.81 -11.96 -31.08
CA LYS A 34 8.31 -12.93 -32.08
C LYS A 34 7.18 -13.81 -31.54
N SER A 35 7.28 -14.29 -30.30
CA SER A 35 6.23 -15.13 -29.69
C SER A 35 4.91 -14.41 -29.44
N ILE A 36 4.93 -13.09 -29.19
CA ILE A 36 3.72 -12.27 -29.00
C ILE A 36 3.13 -11.90 -30.36
N LEU A 37 3.96 -11.54 -31.35
CA LEU A 37 3.50 -11.25 -32.71
C LEU A 37 2.82 -12.44 -33.39
N MET A 38 3.35 -13.65 -33.14
CA MET A 38 2.84 -14.89 -33.74
C MET A 38 1.65 -15.48 -32.98
N ALA A 39 1.24 -14.88 -31.86
CA ALA A 39 0.08 -15.34 -31.11
C ALA A 39 -1.20 -15.10 -31.90
N SER A 40 -1.87 -16.19 -32.29
CA SER A 40 -3.05 -16.14 -33.18
C SER A 40 -4.37 -16.02 -32.41
N ASN A 41 -4.37 -16.38 -31.12
CA ASN A 41 -5.52 -16.30 -30.23
C ASN A 41 -5.09 -15.93 -28.81
N GLU A 42 -6.06 -15.72 -27.92
CA GLU A 42 -5.85 -15.34 -26.52
C GLU A 42 -4.98 -16.35 -25.75
N GLU A 43 -5.18 -17.64 -26.00
CA GLU A 43 -4.47 -18.68 -25.28
C GLU A 43 -3.00 -18.78 -25.69
N ASP A 44 -2.71 -18.58 -26.98
CA ASP A 44 -1.36 -18.48 -27.50
C ASP A 44 -0.64 -17.24 -26.96
N LEU A 45 -1.36 -16.11 -26.86
CA LEU A 45 -0.83 -14.88 -26.27
C LEU A 45 -0.50 -15.10 -24.78
N ARG A 46 -1.39 -15.75 -24.03
CA ARG A 46 -1.17 -16.12 -22.62
C ARG A 46 0.06 -17.00 -22.46
N LYS A 47 0.18 -18.07 -23.27
CA LYS A 47 1.34 -18.98 -23.24
C LYS A 47 2.63 -18.22 -23.56
N ALA A 48 2.60 -17.35 -24.57
CA ALA A 48 3.75 -16.54 -24.94
C ALA A 48 4.18 -15.60 -23.81
N ILE A 49 3.25 -14.86 -23.21
CA ILE A 49 3.55 -13.92 -22.12
C ILE A 49 4.08 -14.66 -20.88
N TYR A 50 3.49 -15.79 -20.50
CA TYR A 50 4.01 -16.59 -19.38
C TYR A 50 5.41 -17.16 -19.67
N ALA A 51 5.68 -17.64 -20.89
CA ALA A 51 7.01 -18.11 -21.24
C ALA A 51 8.06 -16.98 -21.20
N LEU A 52 7.68 -15.75 -21.55
CA LEU A 52 8.56 -14.57 -21.43
C LEU A 52 8.72 -14.12 -19.96
N HIS A 53 7.68 -14.29 -19.14
CA HIS A 53 7.71 -14.11 -17.69
C HIS A 53 8.68 -15.07 -17.02
N ASP A 54 8.63 -16.36 -17.37
CA ASP A 54 9.55 -17.39 -16.89
C ASP A 54 11.01 -17.12 -17.28
N LYS A 55 11.24 -16.51 -18.46
CA LYS A 55 12.56 -16.07 -18.92
C LYS A 55 13.07 -14.80 -18.21
N GLY A 56 12.30 -14.23 -17.29
CA GLY A 56 12.68 -13.05 -16.53
C GLY A 56 12.62 -11.74 -17.32
N LEU A 57 12.00 -11.69 -18.51
CA LEU A 57 11.93 -10.47 -19.33
C LEU A 57 11.11 -9.34 -18.68
N PHE A 58 10.22 -9.71 -17.76
CA PHE A 58 9.43 -8.78 -16.96
C PHE A 58 10.11 -8.41 -15.63
N GLN A 59 11.15 -9.13 -15.20
CA GLN A 59 11.78 -8.84 -13.92
C GLN A 59 12.48 -7.47 -13.96
N GLU A 60 12.22 -6.69 -12.92
CA GLU A 60 12.82 -5.37 -12.72
C GLU A 60 13.84 -5.46 -11.58
N SER A 61 15.08 -5.02 -11.83
CA SER A 61 16.04 -4.85 -10.74
C SER A 61 15.53 -3.78 -9.76
N LYS A 62 15.86 -3.89 -8.47
CA LYS A 62 15.46 -2.90 -7.45
C LYS A 62 15.86 -1.48 -7.84
N GLU A 63 17.03 -1.32 -8.43
CA GLU A 63 17.54 -0.04 -8.93
C GLU A 63 16.69 0.52 -10.08
N ASN A 64 16.31 -0.31 -11.04
CA ASN A 64 15.44 0.09 -12.13
C ASN A 64 14.03 0.44 -11.64
N LYS A 65 13.52 -0.30 -10.64
CA LYS A 65 12.25 -0.01 -9.97
C LYS A 65 12.28 1.35 -9.26
N ILE A 66 13.35 1.65 -8.53
CA ILE A 66 13.54 2.96 -7.90
C ILE A 66 13.64 4.06 -8.95
N LYS A 67 14.41 3.84 -10.02
CA LYS A 67 14.54 4.79 -11.14
C LYS A 67 13.18 5.04 -11.79
N ARG A 68 12.38 4.01 -12.10
CA ARG A 68 11.04 4.12 -12.69
C ARG A 68 10.07 4.89 -11.79
N LEU A 69 10.03 4.55 -10.50
CA LEU A 69 9.19 5.22 -9.50
C LEU A 69 9.66 6.65 -9.15
N CYS A 70 10.83 7.07 -9.63
CA CYS A 70 11.33 8.42 -9.43
C CYS A 70 10.63 9.41 -10.37
N ASN A 71 9.97 10.43 -9.80
CA ASN A 71 9.30 11.52 -10.53
C ASN A 71 10.28 12.60 -11.06
N LYS A 72 11.59 12.33 -11.07
CA LYS A 72 12.57 13.26 -11.64
C LYS A 72 12.52 13.14 -13.18
N PRO A 73 12.59 14.27 -13.90
CA PRO A 73 12.70 14.26 -15.36
C PRO A 73 13.97 13.52 -15.79
N VAL A 74 13.95 12.98 -17.00
CA VAL A 74 15.08 12.25 -17.60
C VAL A 74 15.75 13.11 -18.63
N LYS A 75 17.05 12.86 -18.83
CA LYS A 75 17.81 13.54 -19.86
C LYS A 75 17.34 13.07 -21.24
N ALA A 76 16.73 13.96 -22.01
CA ALA A 76 16.33 13.72 -23.37
C ALA A 76 17.57 13.48 -24.24
N TYR A 77 17.44 12.59 -25.22
CA TYR A 77 18.49 12.35 -26.21
C TYR A 77 18.75 13.58 -27.09
N PHE A 78 17.76 14.46 -27.22
CA PHE A 78 17.84 15.72 -27.95
C PHE A 78 17.21 16.82 -27.11
N SER A 79 17.91 17.96 -26.98
CA SER A 79 17.38 19.15 -26.32
C SER A 79 16.17 19.69 -27.08
N ASP A 80 15.19 20.23 -26.35
CA ASP A 80 14.07 20.95 -26.97
C ASP A 80 14.57 22.23 -27.69
N LYS A 81 13.67 22.89 -28.44
CA LYS A 81 13.98 24.13 -29.17
C LYS A 81 14.45 25.29 -28.26
N ASN A 82 14.35 25.14 -26.94
CA ASN A 82 14.78 26.12 -25.94
C ASN A 82 16.05 25.67 -25.19
N GLY A 83 16.68 24.57 -25.59
CA GLY A 83 17.86 24.01 -24.94
C GLY A 83 17.58 23.22 -23.66
N ASN A 84 16.32 22.92 -23.32
CA ASN A 84 16.02 22.03 -22.19
C ASN A 84 16.28 20.59 -22.61
N ASP A 85 17.17 19.93 -21.91
CA ASP A 85 17.51 18.52 -22.08
C ASP A 85 16.82 17.63 -21.03
N GLU A 86 15.87 18.16 -20.25
CA GLU A 86 15.07 17.40 -19.29
C GLU A 86 13.62 17.26 -19.77
N VAL A 87 13.16 16.01 -19.94
CA VAL A 87 11.79 15.68 -20.37
C VAL A 87 11.06 14.84 -19.32
N GLU A 88 9.74 14.98 -19.26
CA GLU A 88 8.88 14.07 -18.50
C GLU A 88 9.03 12.65 -19.07
N LYS A 89 9.08 11.66 -18.18
CA LYS A 89 9.15 10.26 -18.59
C LYS A 89 7.96 9.91 -19.45
N LEU A 90 8.23 9.30 -20.60
CA LEU A 90 7.18 8.86 -21.51
C LEU A 90 6.59 7.53 -21.04
N ASP A 91 5.31 7.28 -21.35
CA ASP A 91 4.60 6.07 -20.93
C ASP A 91 5.31 4.77 -21.36
N PHE A 92 6.05 4.80 -22.48
CA PHE A 92 6.85 3.67 -22.97
C PHE A 92 8.15 3.42 -22.19
N GLU A 93 8.64 4.41 -21.43
CA GLU A 93 9.78 4.24 -20.51
C GLU A 93 9.36 3.49 -19.24
N TYR A 94 8.06 3.37 -18.99
CA TYR A 94 7.48 2.37 -18.11
C TYR A 94 7.37 1.05 -18.87
N LEU A 95 8.51 0.39 -19.12
CA LEU A 95 8.55 -0.97 -19.67
C LEU A 95 7.50 -1.85 -18.97
N PRO A 96 6.91 -2.87 -19.63
CA PRO A 96 5.90 -3.77 -19.04
C PRO A 96 6.36 -4.56 -17.81
N LYS A 97 7.60 -4.35 -17.36
CA LYS A 97 8.23 -4.93 -16.17
C LYS A 97 7.45 -4.65 -14.88
N HIS A 98 6.67 -3.59 -14.82
CA HIS A 98 5.78 -3.32 -13.69
C HIS A 98 4.66 -4.37 -13.53
N TYR A 99 4.38 -5.17 -14.57
CA TYR A 99 3.40 -6.26 -14.50
C TYR A 99 3.95 -7.54 -13.87
N ASP A 100 5.27 -7.66 -13.62
CA ASP A 100 5.89 -8.88 -13.08
C ASP A 100 5.17 -9.41 -11.81
N GLU A 101 5.02 -8.55 -10.81
CA GLU A 101 4.34 -8.89 -9.55
C GLU A 101 2.84 -9.21 -9.74
N ILE A 102 2.21 -8.61 -10.75
CA ILE A 102 0.78 -8.79 -11.04
C ILE A 102 0.57 -10.13 -11.75
N ILE A 103 1.38 -10.43 -12.77
CA ILE A 103 1.37 -11.69 -13.52
C ILE A 103 1.65 -12.86 -12.57
N GLN A 104 2.66 -12.75 -11.71
CA GLN A 104 2.98 -13.80 -10.73
C GLN A 104 1.79 -14.09 -9.80
N LYS A 105 1.08 -13.05 -9.33
CA LYS A 105 -0.09 -13.22 -8.47
C LYS A 105 -1.28 -13.83 -9.20
N ILE A 106 -1.50 -13.48 -10.47
CA ILE A 106 -2.53 -14.12 -11.32
C ILE A 106 -2.23 -15.61 -11.47
N ARG A 107 -0.96 -15.98 -11.72
CA ARG A 107 -0.53 -17.39 -11.80
C ARG A 107 -0.77 -18.14 -10.48
N ASN A 108 -0.37 -17.55 -9.35
CA ASN A 108 -0.58 -18.15 -8.03
C ASN A 108 -2.08 -18.36 -7.75
N TYR A 109 -2.92 -17.36 -8.05
CA TYR A 109 -4.37 -17.49 -7.93
C TYR A 109 -4.91 -18.68 -8.72
N ARG A 110 -4.54 -18.80 -10.00
CA ARG A 110 -4.96 -19.92 -10.86
C ARG A 110 -4.47 -21.26 -10.35
N SER A 111 -3.24 -21.34 -9.85
CA SER A 111 -2.71 -22.56 -9.23
C SER A 111 -3.55 -22.97 -8.02
N PHE A 112 -3.89 -22.02 -7.14
CA PHE A 112 -4.72 -22.32 -5.97
C PHE A 112 -6.15 -22.75 -6.34
N ILE A 113 -6.73 -22.17 -7.39
CA ILE A 113 -8.02 -22.62 -7.92
C ILE A 113 -7.93 -24.06 -8.46
N LYS A 114 -6.89 -24.39 -9.23
CA LYS A 114 -6.67 -25.75 -9.75
C LYS A 114 -6.45 -26.78 -8.64
N ASP A 115 -5.76 -26.39 -7.58
CA ASP A 115 -5.49 -27.24 -6.41
C ASP A 115 -6.68 -27.34 -5.43
N ASN A 116 -7.84 -26.75 -5.74
CA ASN A 116 -8.99 -26.64 -4.83
C ASN A 116 -8.67 -25.96 -3.47
N LYS A 117 -7.65 -25.10 -3.43
CA LYS A 117 -7.23 -24.34 -2.23
C LYS A 117 -7.95 -22.98 -2.19
N HIS A 118 -9.26 -22.99 -1.99
CA HIS A 118 -10.10 -21.80 -2.12
C HIS A 118 -9.75 -20.67 -1.14
N ASP A 119 -9.42 -20.98 0.12
CA ASP A 119 -9.04 -19.96 1.11
C ASP A 119 -7.76 -19.21 0.69
N ALA A 120 -6.76 -19.96 0.20
CA ALA A 120 -5.52 -19.37 -0.30
C ALA A 120 -5.76 -18.54 -1.58
N ALA A 121 -6.65 -19.01 -2.45
CA ALA A 121 -7.06 -18.27 -3.65
C ALA A 121 -7.73 -16.93 -3.28
N GLU A 122 -8.61 -16.91 -2.28
CA GLU A 122 -9.27 -15.69 -1.81
C GLU A 122 -8.28 -14.67 -1.22
N VAL A 123 -7.30 -15.14 -0.43
CA VAL A 123 -6.23 -14.27 0.10
C VAL A 123 -5.43 -13.64 -1.04
N ILE A 124 -5.01 -14.44 -2.03
CA ILE A 124 -4.27 -13.92 -3.19
C ILE A 124 -5.12 -12.99 -4.04
N TYR A 125 -6.39 -13.31 -4.28
CA TYR A 125 -7.33 -12.47 -5.02
C TYR A 125 -7.43 -11.06 -4.40
N ASN A 126 -7.67 -11.00 -3.10
CA ASN A 126 -7.77 -9.74 -2.38
C ASN A 126 -6.45 -8.94 -2.44
N LYS A 127 -5.30 -9.60 -2.27
CA LYS A 127 -3.98 -8.97 -2.35
C LYS A 127 -3.66 -8.47 -3.76
N LEU A 128 -4.02 -9.23 -4.79
CA LEU A 128 -3.82 -8.88 -6.20
C LEU A 128 -4.62 -7.63 -6.57
N LEU A 129 -5.93 -7.63 -6.36
CA LEU A 129 -6.77 -6.48 -6.71
C LEU A 129 -6.41 -5.22 -5.93
N ARG A 130 -5.98 -5.37 -4.67
CA ARG A 130 -5.46 -4.26 -3.87
C ARG A 130 -4.23 -3.63 -4.51
N ASN A 131 -3.26 -4.46 -4.89
CA ASN A 131 -2.04 -3.98 -5.56
C ASN A 131 -2.37 -3.36 -6.91
N TYR A 132 -3.26 -3.99 -7.68
CA TYR A 132 -3.65 -3.48 -8.99
C TYR A 132 -4.41 -2.16 -8.92
N ALA A 133 -5.22 -1.93 -7.87
CA ALA A 133 -5.91 -0.67 -7.65
C ALA A 133 -4.96 0.53 -7.46
N GLN A 134 -3.71 0.28 -7.08
CA GLN A 134 -2.65 1.28 -6.95
C GLN A 134 -1.78 1.38 -8.21
N HIS A 135 -1.99 0.51 -9.19
CA HIS A 135 -1.25 0.50 -10.44
C HIS A 135 -1.58 1.75 -11.27
N PHE A 136 -0.63 2.20 -12.10
CA PHE A 136 -0.82 3.41 -12.91
C PHE A 136 -2.00 3.27 -13.89
N ASP A 137 -2.25 2.05 -14.41
CA ASP A 137 -3.41 1.76 -15.26
C ASP A 137 -4.73 2.14 -14.59
N SER A 138 -4.78 2.11 -13.26
CA SER A 138 -5.98 2.44 -12.53
C SER A 138 -6.19 3.95 -12.38
N TYR A 139 -5.20 4.81 -12.67
CA TYR A 139 -5.27 6.27 -12.42
C TYR A 139 -6.37 6.96 -13.22
N ILE A 140 -6.69 6.45 -14.41
CA ILE A 140 -7.81 6.89 -15.24
C ILE A 140 -8.80 5.73 -15.33
N PRO A 141 -9.79 5.61 -14.41
CA PRO A 141 -10.67 4.46 -14.32
C PRO A 141 -11.46 4.17 -15.59
N GLU A 142 -11.68 5.17 -16.44
CA GLU A 142 -12.37 5.08 -17.73
C GLU A 142 -11.61 4.22 -18.74
N THR A 143 -10.32 4.00 -18.54
CA THR A 143 -9.48 3.14 -19.39
C THR A 143 -9.61 1.65 -19.06
N LEU A 144 -10.23 1.31 -17.92
CA LEU A 144 -10.43 -0.07 -17.49
C LEU A 144 -11.78 -0.62 -18.02
N PRO A 145 -11.86 -1.92 -18.34
CA PRO A 145 -13.12 -2.61 -18.60
C PRO A 145 -14.15 -2.39 -17.46
N GLU A 146 -15.42 -2.18 -17.82
CA GLU A 146 -16.48 -1.79 -16.86
C GLU A 146 -16.57 -2.68 -15.60
N PRO A 147 -16.45 -4.02 -15.68
CA PRO A 147 -16.48 -4.89 -14.49
C PRO A 147 -15.25 -4.69 -13.56
N LEU A 148 -14.09 -4.40 -14.15
CA LEU A 148 -12.87 -4.06 -13.41
C LEU A 148 -12.99 -2.67 -12.80
N GLN A 149 -13.55 -1.71 -13.52
CA GLN A 149 -13.74 -0.34 -13.05
C GLN A 149 -14.52 -0.28 -11.73
N LYS A 150 -15.68 -0.97 -11.65
CA LYS A 150 -16.49 -1.04 -10.41
C LYS A 150 -15.71 -1.65 -9.26
N THR A 151 -15.05 -2.78 -9.51
CA THR A 151 -14.27 -3.53 -8.51
C THR A 151 -13.08 -2.72 -7.99
N ILE A 152 -12.31 -2.12 -8.90
CA ILE A 152 -11.13 -1.32 -8.57
C ILE A 152 -11.53 -0.01 -7.88
N ASN A 153 -12.59 0.66 -8.33
CA ASN A 153 -13.07 1.89 -7.67
C ASN A 153 -13.56 1.62 -6.25
N ALA A 154 -14.27 0.51 -6.01
CA ALA A 154 -14.64 0.10 -4.65
C ALA A 154 -13.40 -0.13 -3.78
N ARG A 155 -12.38 -0.79 -4.33
CA ARG A 155 -11.10 -1.01 -3.63
C ARG A 155 -10.32 0.28 -3.39
N LYS A 156 -10.32 1.25 -4.31
CA LYS A 156 -9.72 2.58 -4.14
C LYS A 156 -10.40 3.40 -3.07
N LYS A 157 -11.74 3.42 -3.03
CA LYS A 157 -12.51 4.10 -1.99
C LYS A 157 -12.22 3.47 -0.61
N ASN A 158 -12.13 2.14 -0.56
CA ASN A 158 -11.72 1.44 0.66
C ASN A 158 -10.24 1.64 0.99
N TYR A 159 -9.35 1.84 0.00
CA TYR A 159 -7.92 1.99 0.21
C TYR A 159 -7.59 3.17 1.12
N LEU A 160 -8.25 4.31 0.95
CA LEU A 160 -8.05 5.48 1.83
C LEU A 160 -8.41 5.18 3.30
N SER A 161 -9.38 4.30 3.55
CA SER A 161 -9.71 3.79 4.88
C SER A 161 -8.80 2.63 5.35
N GLN A 162 -8.17 1.92 4.42
CA GLN A 162 -7.30 0.77 4.69
C GLN A 162 -5.83 1.14 4.87
N ILE A 163 -5.33 2.23 4.29
CA ILE A 163 -3.97 2.73 4.52
C ILE A 163 -3.72 2.95 6.02
N PRO A 164 -4.59 3.66 6.76
CA PRO A 164 -4.43 3.80 8.20
C PRO A 164 -4.36 2.44 8.90
N ARG A 165 -5.17 1.47 8.45
CA ARG A 165 -5.22 0.12 9.04
C ARG A 165 -3.95 -0.68 8.77
N GLN A 166 -3.44 -0.68 7.54
CA GLN A 166 -2.16 -1.30 7.18
C GLN A 166 -1.00 -0.68 7.92
N MET A 167 -0.96 0.64 8.00
CA MET A 167 0.12 1.33 8.69
C MET A 167 0.15 0.98 10.17
N LYS A 168 -1.03 0.89 10.81
CA LYS A 168 -1.14 0.41 12.19
C LYS A 168 -0.68 -1.03 12.33
N GLU A 169 -1.07 -1.89 11.40
CA GLU A 169 -0.69 -3.31 11.38
C GLU A 169 0.82 -3.51 11.18
N GLU A 170 1.43 -2.81 10.21
CA GLU A 170 2.87 -2.84 9.96
C GLU A 170 3.66 -2.27 11.15
N ALA A 171 3.19 -1.18 11.74
CA ALA A 171 3.79 -0.61 12.95
C ALA A 171 3.69 -1.58 14.15
N TYR A 172 2.55 -2.25 14.31
CA TYR A 172 2.37 -3.28 15.33
C TYR A 172 3.31 -4.47 15.12
N ILE A 173 3.36 -5.02 13.90
CA ILE A 173 4.27 -6.12 13.55
C ILE A 173 5.73 -5.73 13.85
N HIS A 174 6.13 -4.51 13.48
CA HIS A 174 7.48 -4.02 13.73
C HIS A 174 7.77 -3.88 15.24
N PHE A 175 6.84 -3.29 16.00
CA PHE A 175 6.95 -3.15 17.44
C PHE A 175 7.08 -4.52 18.13
N VAL A 176 6.19 -5.46 17.84
CA VAL A 176 6.22 -6.80 18.44
C VAL A 176 7.50 -7.55 18.07
N SER A 177 7.97 -7.41 16.83
CA SER A 177 9.26 -8.00 16.41
C SER A 177 10.43 -7.46 17.22
N ASN A 178 10.45 -6.14 17.48
CA ASN A 178 11.49 -5.51 18.29
C ASN A 178 11.36 -5.90 19.77
N PHE A 179 10.14 -6.01 20.28
CA PHE A 179 9.86 -6.49 21.64
C PHE A 179 10.39 -7.92 21.85
N ILE A 180 10.11 -8.83 20.91
CA ILE A 180 10.62 -10.21 20.96
C ILE A 180 12.15 -10.20 20.99
N LYS A 181 12.79 -9.47 20.08
CA LYS A 181 14.27 -9.35 20.04
C LYS A 181 14.86 -8.78 21.33
N LYS A 182 14.20 -7.80 21.94
CA LYS A 182 14.66 -7.18 23.20
C LYS A 182 14.74 -8.20 24.34
N TYR A 183 13.80 -9.15 24.37
CA TYR A 183 13.67 -10.12 25.46
C TYR A 183 14.16 -11.53 25.11
N GLU A 184 14.54 -11.82 23.86
CA GLU A 184 14.99 -13.14 23.36
C GLU A 184 16.09 -13.82 24.21
N ASN A 185 16.96 -13.03 24.86
CA ASN A 185 18.02 -13.53 25.74
C ASN A 185 17.82 -13.13 27.22
N LYS A 186 16.66 -12.56 27.56
CA LYS A 186 16.34 -11.97 28.87
C LYS A 186 14.92 -12.34 29.29
N HIS A 187 14.52 -13.60 29.07
CA HIS A 187 13.16 -14.06 29.35
C HIS A 187 12.79 -13.90 30.83
N GLU A 188 13.71 -14.20 31.76
CA GLU A 188 13.45 -14.07 33.20
C GLU A 188 13.14 -12.62 33.59
N LYS A 189 13.82 -11.65 32.96
CA LYS A 189 13.58 -10.23 33.16
C LYS A 189 12.18 -9.81 32.72
N LEU A 190 11.67 -10.38 31.62
CA LEU A 190 10.29 -10.18 31.19
C LEU A 190 9.29 -10.78 32.18
N TRP A 191 9.58 -11.98 32.72
CA TRP A 191 8.71 -12.62 33.71
C TRP A 191 8.65 -11.82 35.01
N ASP A 192 9.76 -11.20 35.40
CA ASP A 192 9.83 -10.26 36.52
C ASP A 192 8.98 -9.00 36.22
N ASP A 193 9.16 -8.38 35.04
CA ASP A 193 8.39 -7.21 34.60
C ASP A 193 6.86 -7.49 34.59
N LEU A 194 6.47 -8.75 34.35
CA LEU A 194 5.07 -9.21 34.31
C LEU A 194 4.54 -9.74 35.65
N ASN A 195 5.34 -9.69 36.72
CA ASN A 195 4.99 -10.22 38.05
C ASN A 195 4.56 -11.70 38.01
N PHE A 196 5.21 -12.54 37.19
CA PHE A 196 4.96 -13.97 37.21
C PHE A 196 5.29 -14.54 38.60
N SER A 197 4.42 -15.43 39.10
CA SER A 197 4.63 -16.05 40.41
C SER A 197 5.88 -16.93 40.41
N PHE A 198 6.39 -17.25 41.61
CA PHE A 198 7.49 -18.20 41.75
C PHE A 198 7.18 -19.56 41.11
N ASP A 199 5.95 -20.05 41.30
CA ASP A 199 5.49 -21.31 40.73
C ASP A 199 5.41 -21.27 39.20
N ASP A 200 5.01 -20.13 38.62
CA ASP A 200 5.00 -19.95 37.17
C ASP A 200 6.42 -20.02 36.59
N LYS A 201 7.36 -19.30 37.21
CA LYS A 201 8.77 -19.32 36.77
C LYS A 201 9.37 -20.72 36.88
N ARG A 202 9.07 -21.44 37.97
CA ARG A 202 9.50 -22.83 38.17
C ARG A 202 8.93 -23.74 37.08
N LEU A 203 7.62 -23.66 36.82
CA LEU A 203 6.93 -24.43 35.79
C LEU A 203 7.53 -24.19 34.39
N LEU A 204 7.81 -22.92 34.04
CA LEU A 204 8.41 -22.58 32.74
C LEU A 204 9.84 -23.13 32.59
N LYS A 205 10.65 -23.11 33.66
CA LYS A 205 11.99 -23.72 33.69
C LYS A 205 11.93 -25.24 33.56
N GLU A 206 11.01 -25.89 34.28
CA GLU A 206 10.78 -27.34 34.19
C GLU A 206 10.33 -27.76 32.78
N LEU A 207 9.39 -27.04 32.17
CA LEU A 207 8.93 -27.29 30.79
C LEU A 207 10.04 -27.10 29.76
N SER A 208 10.88 -26.08 29.93
CA SER A 208 11.99 -25.81 29.01
C SER A 208 13.04 -26.91 29.09
N SER A 209 13.30 -27.42 30.29
CA SER A 209 14.17 -28.57 30.53
C SER A 209 13.58 -29.85 29.93
N LEU A 210 12.27 -30.06 30.08
CA LEU A 210 11.55 -31.20 29.50
C LEU A 210 11.52 -31.15 27.97
N GLN A 211 11.41 -29.97 27.35
CA GLN A 211 11.45 -29.80 25.89
C GLN A 211 12.86 -30.01 25.31
N LYS A 212 13.92 -29.78 26.09
CA LYS A 212 15.31 -30.07 25.70
C LYS A 212 15.67 -31.55 25.75
N LYS A 213 15.00 -32.35 26.60
CA LYS A 213 15.18 -33.82 26.59
C LYS A 213 14.79 -34.34 25.21
N ASN A 214 15.76 -34.89 24.49
CA ASN A 214 15.64 -35.24 23.09
C ASN A 214 14.44 -36.17 22.88
N ILE A 215 13.54 -35.78 21.97
CA ILE A 215 12.44 -36.65 21.52
C ILE A 215 13.00 -37.97 20.97
N ASP A 216 14.24 -37.93 20.47
CA ASP A 216 14.99 -39.07 19.95
C ASP A 216 15.41 -40.08 21.05
N GLU A 217 15.56 -39.67 22.31
CA GLU A 217 15.84 -40.59 23.44
C GLU A 217 14.57 -41.32 23.92
N LEU A 218 13.39 -40.83 23.55
CA LEU A 218 12.10 -41.44 23.88
C LEU A 218 11.71 -42.49 22.82
N THR A 219 12.54 -43.52 22.64
CA THR A 219 12.26 -44.66 21.73
C THR A 219 11.02 -45.46 22.13
N ASN A 220 10.54 -45.32 23.38
CA ASN A 220 9.39 -46.04 23.90
C ASN A 220 8.10 -45.21 23.81
N ASN A 221 7.14 -45.70 23.01
CA ASN A 221 5.81 -45.13 22.82
C ASN A 221 5.04 -44.85 24.13
N PHE A 222 5.28 -45.62 25.20
CA PHE A 222 4.62 -45.42 26.49
C PHE A 222 5.18 -44.19 27.23
N LYS A 223 6.51 -44.02 27.20
CA LYS A 223 7.18 -42.83 27.78
C LYS A 223 6.77 -41.57 27.01
N LEU A 224 6.65 -41.65 25.68
CA LEU A 224 6.11 -40.58 24.82
C LEU A 224 4.68 -40.17 25.20
N ARG A 225 3.78 -41.13 25.46
CA ARG A 225 2.40 -40.83 25.88
C ARG A 225 2.35 -40.19 27.26
N LYS A 226 3.13 -40.70 28.22
CA LYS A 226 3.22 -40.12 29.57
C LYS A 226 3.77 -38.69 29.52
N TYR A 227 4.83 -38.47 28.75
CA TYR A 227 5.43 -37.16 28.50
C TYR A 227 4.44 -36.17 27.87
N LYS A 228 3.73 -36.57 26.80
CA LYS A 228 2.69 -35.74 26.19
C LYS A 228 1.56 -35.43 27.17
N SER A 229 1.19 -36.38 28.03
CA SER A 229 0.16 -36.17 29.05
C SER A 229 0.61 -35.19 30.14
N GLU A 230 1.87 -35.21 30.55
CA GLU A 230 2.43 -34.28 31.54
C GLU A 230 2.45 -32.84 30.99
N ILE A 231 2.91 -32.64 29.75
CA ILE A 231 2.85 -31.32 29.09
C ILE A 231 1.40 -30.82 28.94
N LYS A 232 0.46 -31.74 28.64
CA LYS A 232 -0.95 -31.39 28.47
C LYS A 232 -1.57 -30.81 29.75
N LYS A 233 -1.12 -31.25 30.94
CA LYS A 233 -1.58 -30.70 32.23
C LYS A 233 -1.24 -29.22 32.39
N TYR A 234 -0.09 -28.79 31.89
CA TYR A 234 0.37 -27.39 32.00
C TYR A 234 -0.16 -26.48 30.89
N THR A 235 -0.79 -27.04 29.86
CA THR A 235 -1.27 -26.28 28.69
C THR A 235 -2.22 -25.13 29.04
N PRO A 236 -3.20 -25.28 29.95
CA PRO A 236 -4.07 -24.17 30.35
C PRO A 236 -3.30 -23.02 31.00
N ARG A 237 -2.32 -23.33 31.87
CA ARG A 237 -1.52 -22.32 32.56
C ARG A 237 -0.58 -21.59 31.61
N ILE A 238 0.06 -22.30 30.67
CA ILE A 238 0.90 -21.69 29.63
C ILE A 238 0.07 -20.75 28.75
N LYS A 239 -1.16 -21.15 28.41
CA LYS A 239 -2.07 -20.30 27.63
C LYS A 239 -2.37 -19.00 28.37
N PHE A 240 -2.67 -19.08 29.66
CA PHE A 240 -2.90 -17.91 30.50
C PHE A 240 -1.68 -16.98 30.59
N LEU A 241 -0.47 -17.53 30.78
CA LEU A 241 0.77 -16.73 30.82
C LEU A 241 1.08 -16.07 29.46
N LEU A 242 0.74 -16.75 28.36
CA LEU A 242 0.86 -16.18 27.02
C LEU A 242 -0.13 -15.02 26.81
N GLU A 243 -1.37 -15.18 27.28
CA GLU A 243 -2.39 -14.12 27.27
C GLU A 243 -1.89 -12.89 28.05
N GLN A 244 -1.27 -13.06 29.22
CA GLN A 244 -0.65 -11.95 29.97
C GLN A 244 0.47 -11.24 29.21
N ILE A 245 1.35 -11.97 28.51
CA ILE A 245 2.37 -11.36 27.64
C ILE A 245 1.71 -10.56 26.52
N ILE A 246 0.70 -11.13 25.87
CA ILE A 246 -0.01 -10.48 24.76
C ILE A 246 -0.68 -9.18 25.25
N ASP A 247 -1.34 -9.20 26.41
CA ASP A 247 -1.97 -8.02 26.99
C ASP A 247 -0.96 -6.94 27.34
N HIS A 248 0.17 -7.31 27.93
CA HIS A 248 1.24 -6.36 28.23
C HIS A 248 1.84 -5.73 26.97
N VAL A 249 2.10 -6.56 25.94
CA VAL A 249 2.58 -6.09 24.63
C VAL A 249 1.57 -5.15 23.99
N ASN A 250 0.27 -5.45 24.06
CA ASN A 250 -0.79 -4.60 23.52
C ASN A 250 -0.82 -3.23 24.20
N ASN A 251 -0.70 -3.21 25.53
CA ASN A 251 -0.70 -1.96 26.29
C ASN A 251 0.49 -1.06 25.93
N LEU A 252 1.68 -1.63 25.77
CA LEU A 252 2.87 -0.87 25.34
C LEU A 252 2.75 -0.43 23.88
N ALA A 253 2.29 -1.34 23.01
CA ALA A 253 2.14 -1.09 21.58
C ALA A 253 1.18 0.06 21.30
N GLU A 254 0.11 0.22 22.09
CA GLU A 254 -0.90 1.26 21.88
C GLU A 254 -0.31 2.67 21.90
N SER A 255 0.53 2.98 22.89
CA SER A 255 1.19 4.28 22.99
C SER A 255 2.20 4.50 21.87
N GLU A 256 3.06 3.51 21.62
CA GLU A 256 4.17 3.63 20.67
C GLU A 256 3.68 3.67 19.21
N ILE A 257 2.71 2.84 18.86
CA ILE A 257 2.09 2.84 17.52
C ILE A 257 1.36 4.14 17.27
N ARG A 258 0.69 4.71 18.28
CA ARG A 258 0.01 6.00 18.14
C ARG A 258 1.01 7.11 17.81
N GLU A 259 2.15 7.15 18.50
CA GLU A 259 3.22 8.11 18.20
C GLU A 259 3.82 7.91 16.82
N LEU A 260 4.20 6.68 16.46
CA LEU A 260 4.75 6.34 15.13
C LEU A 260 3.75 6.69 14.01
N THR A 261 2.46 6.45 14.24
CA THR A 261 1.40 6.78 13.29
C THR A 261 1.29 8.29 13.08
N ILE A 262 1.33 9.08 14.17
CA ILE A 262 1.32 10.55 14.11
C ILE A 262 2.55 11.08 13.36
N GLN A 263 3.74 10.58 13.67
CA GLN A 263 4.98 10.98 13.00
C GLN A 263 4.92 10.69 11.49
N ASN A 264 4.44 9.52 11.10
CA ASN A 264 4.27 9.17 9.69
C ASN A 264 3.25 10.06 8.97
N TYR A 265 2.14 10.42 9.60
CA TYR A 265 1.19 11.37 9.00
C TYR A 265 1.80 12.77 8.83
N LYS A 266 2.53 13.27 9.83
CA LYS A 266 3.25 14.54 9.73
C LYS A 266 4.27 14.53 8.58
N TYR A 267 5.01 13.43 8.42
CA TYR A 267 5.95 13.26 7.31
C TYR A 267 5.25 13.28 5.95
N LYS A 268 4.13 12.54 5.80
CA LYS A 268 3.34 12.54 4.56
C LYS A 268 2.77 13.91 4.24
N GLU A 269 2.26 14.61 5.25
CA GLU A 269 1.75 15.98 5.09
C GLU A 269 2.85 16.92 4.60
N SER A 270 4.06 16.83 5.18
CA SER A 270 5.22 17.60 4.73
C SER A 270 5.58 17.30 3.27
N LYS A 271 5.65 16.03 2.88
CA LYS A 271 5.89 15.60 1.48
C LYS A 271 4.83 16.13 0.51
N LEU A 272 3.56 16.10 0.89
CA LEU A 272 2.47 16.64 0.07
C LEU A 272 2.56 18.16 -0.06
N LYS A 273 2.91 18.87 1.02
CA LYS A 273 3.17 20.32 0.98
C LYS A 273 4.33 20.66 0.02
N GLU A 274 5.43 19.89 0.05
CA GLU A 274 6.53 20.04 -0.92
C GLU A 274 6.05 19.87 -2.36
N GLN A 275 5.24 18.85 -2.64
CA GLN A 275 4.68 18.60 -3.97
C GLN A 275 3.76 19.73 -4.43
N ILE A 276 2.86 20.20 -3.56
CA ILE A 276 1.97 21.33 -3.83
C ILE A 276 2.78 22.58 -4.16
N ASN A 277 3.82 22.88 -3.38
CA ASN A 277 4.69 24.02 -3.63
C ASN A 277 5.41 23.93 -4.98
N ARG A 278 5.86 22.73 -5.37
CA ARG A 278 6.46 22.50 -6.69
C ARG A 278 5.47 22.66 -7.84
N VAL A 279 4.24 22.18 -7.67
CA VAL A 279 3.18 22.39 -8.68
C VAL A 279 2.87 23.89 -8.80
N ASN A 280 2.73 24.59 -7.68
CA ASN A 280 2.47 26.02 -7.66
C ASN A 280 3.59 26.80 -8.35
N SER A 281 4.87 26.47 -8.11
CA SER A 281 5.99 27.15 -8.78
C SER A 281 6.00 26.92 -10.29
N LEU A 282 5.73 25.69 -10.74
CA LEU A 282 5.60 25.36 -12.17
C LEU A 282 4.44 26.10 -12.83
N LEU A 283 3.29 26.18 -12.16
CA LEU A 283 2.13 26.93 -12.63
C LEU A 283 2.46 28.42 -12.73
N SER A 284 3.04 29.02 -11.68
CA SER A 284 3.47 30.42 -11.69
C SER A 284 4.46 30.71 -12.82
N GLN A 285 5.43 29.84 -13.08
CA GLN A 285 6.36 29.97 -14.20
C GLN A 285 5.65 29.92 -15.55
N ARG A 286 4.69 29.00 -15.74
CA ARG A 286 3.88 28.92 -16.96
C ARG A 286 3.03 30.17 -17.15
N PHE A 287 2.38 30.67 -16.10
CA PHE A 287 1.60 31.91 -16.15
C PHE A 287 2.46 33.13 -16.51
N LEU A 288 3.68 33.24 -15.97
CA LEU A 288 4.64 34.30 -16.30
C LEU A 288 5.12 34.22 -17.77
N LYS A 289 5.40 33.01 -18.26
CA LYS A 289 5.73 32.79 -19.69
C LYS A 289 4.55 33.15 -20.59
N GLN A 290 3.33 32.79 -20.22
CA GLN A 290 2.15 33.07 -21.03
C GLN A 290 1.80 34.57 -21.04
N THR A 291 1.91 35.25 -19.89
CA THR A 291 1.72 36.71 -19.81
C THR A 291 2.78 37.50 -20.57
N SER A 292 4.05 37.06 -20.56
CA SER A 292 5.10 37.70 -21.37
C SER A 292 4.88 37.50 -22.87
N LEU A 293 4.44 36.32 -23.31
CA LEU A 293 4.06 36.06 -24.71
C LEU A 293 2.86 36.91 -25.15
N ILE A 294 1.85 37.07 -24.30
CA ILE A 294 0.69 37.94 -24.56
C ILE A 294 1.16 39.40 -24.66
N LYS A 295 1.98 39.89 -23.71
CA LYS A 295 2.57 41.23 -23.77
C LYS A 295 3.33 41.44 -25.07
N GLN A 296 4.19 40.52 -25.49
CA GLN A 296 4.93 40.61 -26.76
C GLN A 296 3.99 40.65 -27.99
N LYS A 297 2.92 39.84 -28.01
CA LYS A 297 1.90 39.90 -29.08
C LYS A 297 1.14 41.22 -29.10
N ILE A 298 0.88 41.81 -27.93
CA ILE A 298 0.28 43.15 -27.81
C ILE A 298 1.22 44.22 -28.34
N TYR A 299 2.50 44.22 -27.92
CA TYR A 299 3.52 45.17 -28.44
C TYR A 299 3.72 45.07 -29.95
N LYS A 300 3.69 43.85 -30.50
CA LYS A 300 3.75 43.63 -31.95
C LYS A 300 2.51 44.15 -32.67
N THR A 301 1.31 43.97 -32.10
CA THR A 301 0.08 44.49 -32.71
C THR A 301 -0.08 46.01 -32.54
N SER A 302 0.37 46.62 -31.45
CA SER A 302 0.35 48.08 -31.25
C SER A 302 1.38 48.84 -32.09
N SER A 303 2.43 48.18 -32.59
CA SER A 303 3.33 48.74 -33.62
C SER A 303 2.67 48.90 -35.00
N SER A 304 1.49 48.31 -35.23
CA SER A 304 0.83 48.27 -36.55
C SER A 304 -0.40 49.18 -36.71
N LYS A 305 -0.90 49.83 -35.66
CA LYS A 305 -1.98 50.84 -35.78
C LYS A 305 -1.81 51.97 -34.76
N LYS A 306 -1.55 53.19 -35.26
CA LYS A 306 -1.55 54.45 -34.50
C LYS A 306 -2.93 54.67 -33.88
N LEU A 307 -3.12 54.28 -32.61
CA LEU A 307 -4.20 54.78 -31.76
C LEU A 307 -3.59 55.45 -30.54
N SER A 308 -4.21 56.55 -30.08
CA SER A 308 -3.62 57.40 -29.05
C SER A 308 -3.38 56.65 -27.73
N PRO A 309 -2.24 56.93 -27.05
CA PRO A 309 -1.82 56.18 -25.85
C PRO A 309 -2.86 56.13 -24.73
N ILE A 310 -3.65 57.20 -24.57
CA ILE A 310 -4.63 57.35 -23.47
C ILE A 310 -5.85 56.44 -23.65
N LYS A 311 -6.33 56.23 -24.90
CA LYS A 311 -7.42 55.27 -25.18
C LYS A 311 -6.95 53.81 -25.10
N GLN A 312 -5.66 53.55 -25.33
CA GLN A 312 -5.09 52.21 -25.19
C GLN A 312 -4.84 51.85 -23.71
N ILE A 313 -4.36 52.77 -22.88
CA ILE A 313 -4.12 52.53 -21.45
C ILE A 313 -5.44 52.24 -20.72
N ASN A 314 -6.53 52.96 -21.00
CA ASN A 314 -7.85 52.68 -20.39
C ASN A 314 -8.50 51.36 -20.88
N ARG A 315 -8.16 50.90 -22.08
CA ARG A 315 -8.56 49.57 -22.58
C ARG A 315 -7.70 48.44 -21.99
N LEU A 316 -6.43 48.74 -21.68
CA LEU A 316 -5.48 47.80 -21.09
C LEU A 316 -5.69 47.65 -19.57
N SER A 317 -6.01 48.71 -18.86
CA SER A 317 -6.37 48.65 -17.43
C SER A 317 -7.68 47.89 -17.20
N SER A 318 -8.66 47.99 -18.12
CA SER A 318 -9.88 47.17 -18.08
C SER A 318 -9.69 45.70 -18.49
N LEU A 319 -8.59 45.36 -19.19
CA LEU A 319 -8.18 43.98 -19.50
C LEU A 319 -7.26 43.37 -18.42
N LEU A 320 -6.63 44.20 -17.59
CA LEU A 320 -5.74 43.82 -16.49
C LEU A 320 -6.43 43.86 -15.12
N ASP A 321 -7.59 44.51 -15.01
CA ASP A 321 -8.51 44.28 -13.90
C ASP A 321 -8.98 42.82 -13.95
N PRO A 322 -8.85 42.05 -12.85
CA PRO A 322 -9.36 40.69 -12.78
C PRO A 322 -10.88 40.74 -12.61
N LYS A 323 -11.60 41.32 -13.58
CA LYS A 323 -13.02 41.07 -13.74
C LYS A 323 -13.14 39.70 -14.38
N ILE A 324 -13.05 38.69 -13.52
CA ILE A 324 -13.52 37.32 -13.74
C ILE A 324 -14.79 37.41 -14.60
N SER A 325 -14.75 36.79 -15.79
CA SER A 325 -15.89 36.70 -16.70
C SER A 325 -17.15 36.34 -15.91
N ILE A 326 -18.30 36.89 -16.28
CA ILE A 326 -19.58 36.59 -15.58
C ILE A 326 -19.84 35.07 -15.55
N HIS A 327 -19.34 34.35 -16.57
CA HIS A 327 -19.38 32.88 -16.65
C HIS A 327 -18.44 32.19 -15.64
N ASP A 328 -17.24 32.76 -15.42
CA ASP A 328 -16.27 32.24 -14.45
C ASP A 328 -16.68 32.55 -13.00
N ARG A 329 -17.46 33.61 -12.75
CA ARG A 329 -17.97 33.92 -11.39
C ARG A 329 -18.96 32.88 -10.89
N LYS A 330 -19.80 32.33 -11.77
CA LYS A 330 -20.70 31.22 -11.41
C LYS A 330 -19.90 29.95 -11.11
N ALA A 331 -18.97 29.57 -11.99
CA ALA A 331 -18.11 28.40 -11.76
C ALA A 331 -17.26 28.54 -10.49
N LEU A 332 -16.74 29.74 -10.21
CA LEU A 332 -15.94 30.01 -9.01
C LEU A 332 -16.79 30.08 -7.74
N ALA A 333 -18.05 30.56 -7.84
CA ALA A 333 -19.01 30.49 -6.73
C ALA A 333 -19.48 29.06 -6.46
N GLU A 334 -19.65 28.24 -7.49
CA GLU A 334 -19.94 26.80 -7.36
C GLU A 334 -18.75 26.05 -6.75
N LEU A 335 -17.52 26.33 -7.19
CA LEU A 335 -16.31 25.78 -6.59
C LEU A 335 -16.14 26.19 -5.12
N LYS A 336 -16.42 27.46 -4.77
CA LYS A 336 -16.42 27.92 -3.37
C LYS A 336 -17.49 27.21 -2.55
N LYS A 337 -18.72 27.07 -3.07
CA LYS A 337 -19.79 26.31 -2.40
C LYS A 337 -19.42 24.84 -2.21
N LEU A 338 -18.79 24.21 -3.20
CA LEU A 338 -18.29 22.83 -3.12
C LEU A 338 -17.16 22.70 -2.10
N LEU A 339 -16.27 23.68 -2.03
CA LEU A 339 -15.20 23.72 -1.04
C LEU A 339 -15.76 23.92 0.38
N ASP A 340 -16.73 24.82 0.56
CA ASP A 340 -17.38 25.07 1.84
C ASP A 340 -18.23 23.87 2.30
N THR A 341 -18.92 23.19 1.38
CA THR A 341 -19.62 21.93 1.72
C THR A 341 -18.66 20.79 2.03
N ALA A 342 -17.51 20.70 1.35
CA ALA A 342 -16.48 19.72 1.68
C ALA A 342 -15.84 20.01 3.06
N ASN A 343 -15.54 21.28 3.35
CA ASN A 343 -15.01 21.72 4.63
C ASN A 343 -16.03 21.51 5.75
N ASN A 344 -17.31 21.83 5.55
CA ASN A 344 -18.35 21.58 6.52
C ASN A 344 -18.58 20.08 6.76
N LYS A 345 -18.51 19.23 5.72
CA LYS A 345 -18.52 17.77 5.87
C LYS A 345 -17.31 17.27 6.66
N TYR A 346 -16.12 17.82 6.41
CA TYR A 346 -14.90 17.46 7.13
C TYR A 346 -14.96 17.89 8.60
N VAL A 347 -15.36 19.12 8.89
CA VAL A 347 -15.54 19.66 10.25
C VAL A 347 -16.63 18.91 11.01
N ASN A 348 -17.76 18.58 10.37
CA ASN A 348 -18.81 17.77 10.98
C ASN A 348 -18.36 16.32 11.22
N LYS A 349 -17.50 15.77 10.37
CA LYS A 349 -16.89 14.44 10.58
C LYS A 349 -15.90 14.47 11.75
N ILE A 350 -15.10 15.52 11.89
CA ILE A 350 -14.22 15.71 13.06
C ILE A 350 -15.03 15.87 14.34
N LYS A 351 -16.09 16.69 14.33
CA LYS A 351 -16.98 16.87 15.48
C LYS A 351 -17.73 15.58 15.83
N GLY A 352 -18.18 14.81 14.83
CA GLY A 352 -18.75 13.47 15.01
C GLY A 352 -17.76 12.50 15.65
N SER A 353 -16.51 12.49 15.18
CA SER A 353 -15.42 11.66 15.73
C SER A 353 -14.99 12.10 17.14
N GLN A 354 -15.11 13.39 17.49
CA GLN A 354 -14.89 13.88 18.86
C GLN A 354 -16.04 13.50 19.81
N ILE A 355 -17.28 13.43 19.31
CA ILE A 355 -18.44 12.94 20.08
C ILE A 355 -18.39 11.41 20.26
N GLU A 356 -17.94 10.67 19.25
CA GLU A 356 -17.67 9.22 19.35
C GLU A 356 -16.48 8.93 20.29
N SER A 357 -15.44 9.77 20.32
CA SER A 357 -14.32 9.60 21.26
C SER A 357 -14.69 9.75 22.74
N LYS A 358 -15.87 10.32 23.05
CA LYS A 358 -16.42 10.36 24.42
C LYS A 358 -17.28 9.12 24.77
N LYS A 359 -17.60 8.26 23.80
CA LYS A 359 -18.37 7.02 24.00
C LYS A 359 -17.56 5.73 23.75
N ILE A 360 -16.30 5.82 23.33
CA ILE A 360 -15.43 4.65 23.13
C ILE A 360 -14.59 4.44 24.39
N ASN A 361 -15.21 3.90 25.43
CA ASN A 361 -14.50 2.98 26.30
C ASN A 361 -14.82 1.57 25.77
N GLU A 362 -13.80 0.71 25.67
CA GLU A 362 -13.86 -0.74 25.35
C GLU A 362 -13.55 -1.23 23.91
N TYR A 363 -12.87 -0.47 23.05
CA TYR A 363 -12.15 -1.08 21.91
C TYR A 363 -10.70 -0.63 21.91
N SER A 364 -9.76 -1.57 22.07
CA SER A 364 -8.32 -1.27 22.01
C SER A 364 -7.97 -0.62 20.66
N TYR A 365 -7.11 0.38 20.65
CA TYR A 365 -6.75 1.13 19.43
C TYR A 365 -6.18 0.24 18.30
N VAL A 366 -5.65 -0.93 18.68
CA VAL A 366 -5.15 -1.99 17.79
C VAL A 366 -6.28 -2.87 17.27
N GLY A 367 -7.31 -3.16 18.08
CA GLY A 367 -8.60 -3.77 17.72
C GLY A 367 -8.59 -5.17 17.08
N ASP A 368 -7.43 -5.65 16.64
CA ASP A 368 -7.27 -6.83 15.79
C ASP A 368 -6.02 -7.66 16.14
N THR A 369 -5.46 -7.52 17.35
CA THR A 369 -4.24 -8.23 17.76
C THR A 369 -4.36 -9.74 17.51
N GLU A 370 -5.48 -10.36 17.88
CA GLU A 370 -5.70 -11.79 17.64
C GLU A 370 -5.69 -12.15 16.16
N ARG A 371 -6.26 -11.30 15.29
CA ARG A 371 -6.22 -11.53 13.85
C ARG A 371 -4.77 -11.43 13.35
N ILE A 372 -4.05 -10.38 13.73
CA ILE A 372 -2.67 -10.15 13.29
C ILE A 372 -1.77 -11.31 13.72
N LEU A 373 -1.90 -11.79 14.96
CA LEU A 373 -1.14 -12.93 15.47
C LEU A 373 -1.54 -14.25 14.78
N ARG A 374 -2.82 -14.44 14.45
CA ARG A 374 -3.30 -15.60 13.69
C ARG A 374 -2.75 -15.63 12.27
N GLU A 375 -2.68 -14.47 11.62
CA GLU A 375 -2.17 -14.30 10.27
C GLU A 375 -0.63 -14.35 10.22
N ASN A 376 0.06 -13.96 11.30
CA ASN A 376 1.52 -13.96 11.41
C ASN A 376 2.02 -15.04 12.40
N LYS A 377 2.08 -16.28 11.93
CA LYS A 377 2.53 -17.44 12.73
C LYS A 377 3.90 -17.26 13.37
N GLU A 378 4.82 -16.58 12.70
CA GLU A 378 6.17 -16.30 13.21
C GLU A 378 6.15 -15.41 14.45
N LEU A 379 5.35 -14.34 14.44
CA LEU A 379 5.18 -13.45 15.60
C LEU A 379 4.58 -14.18 16.79
N TYR A 380 3.50 -14.96 16.54
CA TYR A 380 2.87 -15.75 17.58
C TYR A 380 3.85 -16.76 18.19
N GLN A 381 4.64 -17.43 17.36
CA GLN A 381 5.64 -18.38 17.82
C GLN A 381 6.79 -17.69 18.56
N GLY A 382 7.19 -16.48 18.15
CA GLY A 382 8.18 -15.66 18.84
C GLY A 382 7.72 -15.25 20.23
N LEU A 383 6.49 -14.74 20.37
CA LEU A 383 5.90 -14.44 21.69
C LEU A 383 5.81 -15.69 22.58
N LYS A 384 5.41 -16.82 22.01
CA LYS A 384 5.38 -18.10 22.73
C LYS A 384 6.78 -18.57 23.16
N ASN A 385 7.82 -18.25 22.40
CA ASN A 385 9.20 -18.59 22.76
C ASN A 385 9.71 -17.76 23.96
N LEU A 386 9.15 -16.59 24.24
CA LEU A 386 9.49 -15.79 25.43
C LEU A 386 9.06 -16.46 26.74
N LEU A 387 8.22 -17.48 26.69
CA LEU A 387 7.87 -18.33 27.84
C LEU A 387 8.87 -19.46 28.08
N LYS A 388 9.83 -19.69 27.17
CA LYS A 388 10.88 -20.71 27.37
C LYS A 388 12.02 -20.10 28.16
N SER A 389 12.58 -20.81 29.14
CA SER A 389 13.72 -20.29 29.91
C SER A 389 14.96 -20.16 29.01
N SER A 390 15.51 -18.96 28.91
CA SER A 390 16.82 -18.72 28.30
C SER A 390 17.92 -18.98 29.34
N HIS A 391 18.42 -20.20 29.44
CA HIS A 391 19.70 -20.51 30.10
C HIS A 391 20.18 -21.90 29.63
N SER A 392 21.46 -22.20 29.54
CA SER A 392 22.72 -21.45 29.50
C SER A 392 23.70 -22.53 29.08
N SER A 393 24.60 -22.22 28.15
CA SER A 393 25.87 -22.93 28.02
C SER A 393 26.56 -22.88 29.38
N GLU A 394 26.51 -23.98 30.11
CA GLU A 394 27.63 -24.37 30.98
C GLU A 394 28.66 -25.11 30.12
#